data_AF-A0A7Y5S8Q6-F1
#
_entry.id   AF-A0A7Y5S8Q6-F1
#
_cell.length_a   1.000
_cell.length_b   1.000
_cell.length_c   1.000
_cell.angle_alpha   90.00
_cell.angle_beta   90.00
_cell.angle_gamma   90.00
#
_symmetry.space_group_name_H-M   'P 1'
#
loop_
_entity.id
_entity.type
_entity.pdbx_description
1 polymer ?
#
loop_
_entity_poly.entity_id
_entity_poly.type
_entity_poly.pdbx_seq_one_letter_code
_entity_poly.pdbx_strand_id
1 'polypeptide(L)'
;MKPPTPASLVFFLASICALLASTGKRGERASIDRSFLPALSRYPLDRDPTPAEVESFAKVIWESNEELRYLIRIEDPDAVRLSVAMIASGKVPGGCVCDADEFTADLVHSGMPTVAWLTIGQLPSARAARFLCAIDAHPYDESDAQSTWQLDRDTFLARRPDVHIAYEALIAPKQVMAWPQNHSP
;
A
#
# COMPACT_ATOMS: atom_id res chain seq x y z
N MET A 1 -1.22 -63.47 -12.24
CA MET A 1 -1.25 -62.32 -11.30
C MET A 1 -2.18 -62.68 -10.15
N LYS A 2 -1.72 -62.63 -8.89
CA LYS A 2 -2.51 -63.02 -7.71
C LYS A 2 -3.37 -61.83 -7.24
N PRO A 3 -4.67 -62.03 -6.90
CA PRO A 3 -5.51 -60.97 -6.38
C PRO A 3 -5.09 -60.61 -4.93
N PRO A 4 -5.18 -59.32 -4.54
CA PRO A 4 -4.87 -58.89 -3.19
C PRO A 4 -5.91 -59.43 -2.19
N THR A 5 -5.43 -59.79 -1.00
CA THR A 5 -6.26 -60.35 0.08
C THR A 5 -7.03 -59.25 0.83
N PRO A 6 -8.26 -59.54 1.32
CA PRO A 6 -9.16 -58.56 1.93
C PRO A 6 -8.58 -57.86 3.18
N ALA A 7 -7.57 -58.45 3.82
CA ALA A 7 -6.86 -57.85 4.96
C ALA A 7 -6.04 -56.60 4.58
N SER A 8 -5.55 -56.48 3.34
CA SER A 8 -4.78 -55.29 2.89
C SER A 8 -5.65 -54.07 2.61
N LEU A 9 -6.95 -54.27 2.35
CA LEU A 9 -7.90 -53.20 2.07
C LEU A 9 -8.33 -52.46 3.35
N VAL A 10 -8.39 -53.16 4.49
CA VAL A 10 -8.80 -52.58 5.78
C VAL A 10 -7.70 -51.68 6.35
N PHE A 11 -6.42 -52.03 6.19
CA PHE A 11 -5.29 -51.19 6.61
C PHE A 11 -5.17 -49.90 5.78
N PHE A 12 -5.52 -49.94 4.50
CA PHE A 12 -5.52 -48.75 3.65
C PHE A 12 -6.65 -47.76 4.01
N LEU A 13 -7.84 -48.26 4.34
CA LEU A 13 -8.97 -47.42 4.74
C LEU A 13 -8.78 -46.78 6.12
N ALA A 14 -8.15 -47.47 7.07
CA ALA A 14 -7.85 -46.89 8.39
C ALA A 14 -6.81 -45.75 8.33
N SER A 15 -5.87 -45.80 7.38
CA SER A 15 -4.85 -44.76 7.19
C SER A 15 -5.42 -43.45 6.61
N ILE A 16 -6.43 -43.55 5.72
CA ILE A 16 -7.11 -42.38 5.15
C ILE A 16 -7.94 -41.64 6.21
N CYS A 17 -8.59 -42.37 7.14
CA CYS A 17 -9.34 -41.74 8.24
C CYS A 17 -8.43 -41.03 9.26
N ALA A 18 -7.19 -41.49 9.48
CA ALA A 18 -6.23 -40.82 10.34
C ALA A 18 -5.66 -39.52 9.71
N LEU A 19 -5.58 -39.45 8.38
CA LEU A 19 -5.16 -38.23 7.66
C LEU A 19 -6.25 -37.15 7.59
N LEU A 20 -7.52 -37.51 7.71
CA LEU A 20 -8.64 -36.55 7.75
C LEU A 20 -8.88 -35.97 9.15
N ALA A 21 -8.32 -36.56 10.20
CA ALA A 21 -8.45 -36.07 11.58
C ALA A 21 -7.39 -35.02 11.97
N SER A 22 -6.34 -34.82 11.18
CA SER A 22 -5.21 -33.93 11.52
C SER A 22 -5.28 -32.52 10.90
N THR A 23 -6.27 -32.22 10.06
CA THR A 23 -6.47 -30.88 9.47
C THR A 23 -7.39 -29.97 10.29
N GLY A 24 -7.82 -30.43 11.47
CA GLY A 24 -8.65 -29.67 12.40
C GLY A 24 -7.90 -28.66 13.28
N LYS A 25 -6.80 -28.05 12.81
CA LYS A 25 -6.34 -26.79 13.43
C LYS A 25 -7.23 -25.68 12.91
N ARG A 26 -8.40 -25.54 13.54
CA ARG A 26 -9.25 -24.33 13.48
C ARG A 26 -8.31 -23.13 13.58
N GLY A 27 -8.24 -22.36 12.50
CA GLY A 27 -7.52 -21.10 12.46
C GLY A 27 -7.98 -20.23 13.62
N GLU A 28 -7.09 -20.07 14.59
CA GLU A 28 -7.11 -18.93 15.47
C GLU A 28 -7.06 -17.73 14.53
N ARG A 29 -8.21 -17.04 14.36
CA ARG A 29 -8.27 -15.84 13.54
C ARG A 29 -7.27 -14.88 14.17
N ALA A 30 -6.14 -14.65 13.51
CA ALA A 30 -5.19 -13.62 13.94
C ALA A 30 -6.00 -12.34 14.17
N SER A 31 -6.07 -11.89 15.42
CA SER A 31 -6.74 -10.65 15.76
C SER A 31 -5.79 -9.52 15.35
N ILE A 32 -6.20 -8.73 14.37
CA ILE A 32 -5.45 -7.55 13.96
C ILE A 32 -5.70 -6.47 14.99
N ASP A 33 -4.64 -6.01 15.66
CA ASP A 33 -4.73 -4.83 16.52
C ASP A 33 -4.94 -3.59 15.64
N ARG A 34 -5.91 -2.74 15.99
CA ARG A 34 -6.19 -1.46 15.32
C ARG A 34 -5.98 -0.26 16.23
N SER A 35 -5.55 -0.50 17.46
CA SER A 35 -5.38 0.53 18.49
C SER A 35 -4.30 1.56 18.11
N PHE A 36 -3.40 1.20 17.20
CA PHE A 36 -2.37 2.08 16.68
C PHE A 36 -2.89 3.14 15.69
N LEU A 37 -4.02 2.90 14.99
CA LEU A 37 -4.52 3.83 13.96
C LEU A 37 -4.89 5.21 14.54
N PRO A 38 -5.66 5.33 15.65
CA PRO A 38 -5.92 6.62 16.26
C PRO A 38 -4.66 7.30 16.79
N ALA A 39 -3.64 6.53 17.22
CA ALA A 39 -2.37 7.10 17.63
C ALA A 39 -1.67 7.73 16.41
N LEU A 40 -1.40 6.95 15.36
CA LEU A 40 -0.71 7.45 14.16
C LEU A 40 -1.44 8.59 13.46
N SER A 41 -2.77 8.66 13.53
CA SER A 41 -3.57 9.77 12.97
C SER A 41 -3.24 11.16 13.56
N ARG A 42 -2.56 11.20 14.71
CA ARG A 42 -2.14 12.44 15.40
C ARG A 42 -0.75 12.91 15.00
N TYR A 43 -0.03 12.16 14.17
CA TYR A 43 1.29 12.57 13.71
C TYR A 43 1.20 13.88 12.91
N PRO A 44 2.03 14.89 13.21
CA PRO A 44 1.88 16.21 12.59
C PRO A 44 2.42 16.23 11.16
N LEU A 45 1.56 15.87 10.20
CA LEU A 45 1.88 15.83 8.77
C LEU A 45 1.93 17.22 8.12
N ASP A 46 1.45 18.26 8.82
CA ASP A 46 1.32 19.63 8.33
C ASP A 46 2.42 20.58 8.76
N ARG A 47 3.27 20.15 9.70
CA ARG A 47 4.46 20.87 10.15
C ARG A 47 5.61 19.90 10.33
N ASP A 48 6.78 20.41 10.68
CA ASP A 48 7.87 19.53 11.06
C ASP A 48 7.66 18.99 12.48
N PRO A 49 7.72 17.67 12.68
CA PRO A 49 7.62 17.05 14.00
C PRO A 49 8.86 17.41 14.84
N THR A 50 8.67 17.55 16.14
CA THR A 50 9.79 17.64 17.09
C THR A 50 10.50 16.28 17.19
N PRO A 51 11.78 16.24 17.61
CA PRO A 51 12.50 14.97 17.78
C PRO A 51 11.77 13.97 18.70
N ALA A 52 11.15 14.46 19.79
CA ALA A 52 10.38 13.63 20.71
C ALA A 52 9.11 13.04 20.07
N GLU A 53 8.43 13.81 19.20
CA GLU A 53 7.30 13.30 18.43
C GLU A 53 7.76 12.24 17.43
N VAL A 54 8.86 12.49 16.70
CA VAL A 54 9.43 11.50 15.77
C VAL A 54 9.70 10.19 16.49
N GLU A 55 10.39 10.21 17.62
CA GLU A 55 10.72 9.01 18.41
C GLU A 55 9.46 8.28 18.90
N SER A 56 8.49 9.00 19.47
CA SER A 56 7.27 8.39 19.99
C SER A 56 6.43 7.74 18.89
N PHE A 57 6.29 8.37 17.73
CA PHE A 57 5.48 7.82 16.64
C PHE A 57 6.25 6.78 15.81
N ALA A 58 7.58 6.88 15.74
CA ALA A 58 8.44 5.85 15.15
C ALA A 58 8.21 4.51 15.84
N LYS A 59 8.19 4.50 17.18
CA LYS A 59 7.93 3.27 17.93
C LYS A 59 6.59 2.64 17.53
N VAL A 60 5.52 3.44 17.48
CA VAL A 60 4.18 2.96 17.13
C VAL A 60 4.16 2.38 15.72
N ILE A 61 4.71 3.09 14.73
CA ILE A 61 4.63 2.63 13.34
C ILE A 61 5.48 1.38 13.12
N TRP A 62 6.67 1.27 13.72
CA TRP A 62 7.52 0.10 13.54
C TRP A 62 6.96 -1.14 14.23
N GLU A 63 6.32 -0.99 15.39
CA GLU A 63 5.63 -2.08 16.09
C GLU A 63 4.34 -2.53 15.38
N SER A 64 3.76 -1.71 14.51
CA SER A 64 2.48 -1.99 13.82
C SER A 64 2.57 -1.97 12.30
N ASN A 65 3.79 -1.99 11.73
CA ASN A 65 3.99 -1.76 10.31
C ASN A 65 3.34 -2.85 9.46
N GLU A 66 3.50 -4.11 9.86
CA GLU A 66 2.92 -5.24 9.14
C GLU A 66 1.38 -5.22 9.20
N GLU A 67 0.80 -4.90 10.36
CA GLU A 67 -0.64 -4.74 10.52
C GLU A 67 -1.18 -3.58 9.69
N LEU A 68 -0.49 -2.43 9.66
CA LEU A 68 -0.88 -1.28 8.85
C LEU A 68 -0.88 -1.63 7.36
N ARG A 69 0.20 -2.25 6.87
CA ARG A 69 0.32 -2.69 5.48
C ARG A 69 -0.76 -3.70 5.10
N TYR A 70 -1.04 -4.66 5.98
CA TYR A 70 -2.14 -5.60 5.79
C TYR A 70 -3.48 -4.88 5.68
N LEU A 71 -3.77 -3.94 6.59
CA LEU A 71 -5.01 -3.15 6.59
C LEU A 71 -5.15 -2.29 5.32
N ILE A 72 -4.06 -1.74 4.79
CA ILE A 72 -4.05 -1.03 3.50
C ILE A 72 -4.46 -2.00 2.37
N ARG A 73 -3.86 -3.19 2.30
CA ARG A 73 -4.15 -4.19 1.25
C ARG A 73 -5.58 -4.72 1.28
N ILE A 74 -6.21 -4.76 2.45
CA ILE A 74 -7.63 -5.13 2.58
C ILE A 74 -8.58 -3.91 2.57
N GLU A 75 -8.08 -2.75 2.14
CA GLU A 75 -8.82 -1.49 1.97
C GLU A 75 -9.52 -0.97 3.24
N ASP A 76 -8.93 -1.18 4.42
CA ASP A 76 -9.45 -0.59 5.66
C ASP A 76 -9.45 0.94 5.54
N PRO A 77 -10.60 1.61 5.75
CA PRO A 77 -10.74 3.02 5.42
C PRO A 77 -9.84 3.94 6.25
N ASP A 78 -9.54 3.57 7.49
CA ASP A 78 -8.72 4.40 8.37
C ASP A 78 -7.23 4.22 8.04
N ALA A 79 -6.81 2.99 7.73
CA ALA A 79 -5.46 2.70 7.23
C ALA A 79 -5.20 3.39 5.89
N VAL A 80 -6.14 3.33 4.94
CA VAL A 80 -6.04 4.00 3.63
C VAL A 80 -5.96 5.53 3.79
N ARG A 81 -6.78 6.13 4.66
CA ARG A 81 -6.69 7.58 4.90
C ARG A 81 -5.34 7.98 5.47
N LEU A 82 -4.83 7.18 6.41
CA LEU A 82 -3.54 7.42 7.04
C LEU A 82 -2.40 7.32 6.02
N SER A 83 -2.39 6.28 5.18
CA SER A 83 -1.36 6.09 4.15
C SER A 83 -1.40 7.21 3.11
N VAL A 84 -2.57 7.61 2.64
CA VAL A 84 -2.73 8.77 1.74
C VAL A 84 -2.15 10.03 2.35
N ALA A 85 -2.41 10.30 3.64
CA ALA A 85 -1.89 11.48 4.31
C ALA A 85 -0.35 11.45 4.47
N MET A 86 0.21 10.28 4.82
CA MET A 86 1.66 10.07 4.90
C MET A 86 2.34 10.28 3.55
N ILE A 87 1.85 9.61 2.50
CA ILE A 87 2.39 9.72 1.12
C ILE A 87 2.29 11.17 0.63
N ALA A 88 1.15 11.83 0.79
CA ALA A 88 0.94 13.22 0.34
C ALA A 88 1.87 14.24 1.04
N SER A 89 2.29 13.93 2.27
CA SER A 89 3.21 14.77 3.04
C SER A 89 4.69 14.42 2.80
N GLY A 90 4.97 13.22 2.26
CA GLY A 90 6.32 12.66 2.19
C GLY A 90 6.94 12.38 3.56
N LYS A 91 6.11 12.18 4.59
CA LYS A 91 6.55 11.97 5.98
C LYS A 91 6.01 10.65 6.51
N VAL A 92 6.93 9.80 6.93
CA VAL A 92 6.67 8.56 7.68
C VAL A 92 7.31 8.72 9.06
N PRO A 93 6.58 8.47 10.17
CA PRO A 93 7.16 8.57 11.50
C PRO A 93 8.42 7.71 11.67
N GLY A 94 9.56 8.33 11.97
CA GLY A 94 10.81 7.59 12.16
C GLY A 94 11.38 6.92 10.91
N GLY A 95 10.82 7.23 9.74
CA GLY A 95 11.23 6.67 8.46
C GLY A 95 11.94 7.67 7.54
N CYS A 96 12.46 7.16 6.44
CA CYS A 96 12.91 7.94 5.29
C CYS A 96 11.76 8.16 4.30
N VAL A 97 12.01 9.00 3.28
CA VAL A 97 11.09 9.15 2.14
C VAL A 97 10.86 7.81 1.42
N CYS A 98 11.87 6.93 1.38
CA CYS A 98 11.75 5.59 0.79
C CYS A 98 10.68 4.71 1.45
N ASP A 99 10.41 4.89 2.74
CA ASP A 99 9.39 4.11 3.43
C ASP A 99 7.97 4.47 2.94
N ALA A 100 7.78 5.68 2.37
CA ALA A 100 6.53 6.05 1.73
C ALA A 100 6.28 5.30 0.42
N ASP A 101 7.35 4.83 -0.26
CA ASP A 101 7.23 4.05 -1.48
C ASP A 101 6.64 2.66 -1.19
N GLU A 102 6.91 2.08 -0.02
CA GLU A 102 6.30 0.80 0.39
C GLU A 102 4.79 0.92 0.59
N PHE A 103 4.33 1.98 1.26
CA PHE A 103 2.90 2.24 1.42
C PHE A 103 2.22 2.55 0.09
N THR A 104 2.94 3.19 -0.83
CA THR A 104 2.48 3.41 -2.19
C THR A 104 2.24 2.07 -2.89
N ALA A 105 3.22 1.15 -2.81
CA ALA A 105 3.11 -0.20 -3.36
C ALA A 105 1.90 -0.96 -2.80
N ASP A 106 1.71 -0.93 -1.49
CA ASP A 106 0.59 -1.62 -0.84
C ASP A 106 -0.77 -1.02 -1.20
N LEU A 107 -0.84 0.30 -1.42
CA LEU A 107 -2.06 0.99 -1.81
C LEU A 107 -2.47 0.71 -3.25
N VAL A 108 -1.51 0.49 -4.15
CA VAL A 108 -1.76 0.27 -5.57
C VAL A 108 -1.76 -1.21 -5.96
N HIS A 109 -1.39 -2.10 -5.04
CA HIS A 109 -1.22 -3.54 -5.27
C HIS A 109 -2.41 -4.22 -5.96
N SER A 110 -3.64 -3.77 -5.70
CA SER A 110 -4.86 -4.29 -6.34
C SER A 110 -5.66 -3.21 -7.07
N GLY A 111 -5.01 -2.08 -7.39
CA GLY A 111 -5.65 -0.84 -7.81
C GLY A 111 -5.91 0.11 -6.64
N MET A 112 -6.22 1.37 -6.96
CA MET A 112 -6.45 2.42 -5.96
C MET A 112 -7.83 2.27 -5.30
N PRO A 113 -7.92 2.13 -3.96
CA PRO A 113 -9.20 2.02 -3.27
C PRO A 113 -10.07 3.26 -3.46
N THR A 114 -11.39 3.10 -3.51
CA THR A 114 -12.33 4.24 -3.61
C THR A 114 -12.13 5.25 -2.48
N VAL A 115 -11.85 4.76 -1.26
CA VAL A 115 -11.56 5.61 -0.10
C VAL A 115 -10.32 6.48 -0.33
N ALA A 116 -9.32 5.98 -1.05
CA ALA A 116 -8.13 6.75 -1.38
C ALA A 116 -8.49 7.95 -2.25
N TRP A 117 -9.26 7.75 -3.34
CA TRP A 117 -9.74 8.84 -4.21
C TRP A 117 -10.56 9.90 -3.48
N LEU A 118 -11.46 9.48 -2.59
CA LEU A 118 -12.21 10.40 -1.73
C LEU A 118 -11.30 11.21 -0.82
N THR A 119 -10.28 10.57 -0.24
CA THR A 119 -9.31 11.21 0.66
C THR A 119 -8.46 12.22 -0.11
N ILE A 120 -7.93 11.85 -1.29
CA ILE A 120 -7.15 12.74 -2.17
C ILE A 120 -7.98 13.96 -2.57
N GLY A 121 -9.26 13.76 -2.88
CA GLY A 121 -10.19 14.83 -3.21
C GLY A 121 -10.36 15.89 -2.11
N GLN A 122 -10.10 15.55 -0.86
CA GLN A 122 -10.19 16.45 0.29
C GLN A 122 -8.86 17.16 0.62
N LEU A 123 -7.76 16.76 -0.02
CA LEU A 123 -6.45 17.38 0.22
C LEU A 123 -6.34 18.76 -0.45
N PRO A 124 -5.53 19.68 0.12
CA PRO A 124 -5.07 20.87 -0.59
C PRO A 124 -4.40 20.49 -1.92
N SER A 125 -4.56 21.31 -2.96
CA SER A 125 -4.17 20.95 -4.33
C SER A 125 -2.70 20.55 -4.44
N ALA A 126 -1.80 21.24 -3.73
CA ALA A 126 -0.38 20.91 -3.70
C ALA A 126 -0.09 19.54 -3.07
N ARG A 127 -0.84 19.12 -2.05
CA ARG A 127 -0.69 17.79 -1.42
C ARG A 127 -1.29 16.69 -2.27
N ALA A 128 -2.46 16.93 -2.87
CA ALA A 128 -3.04 16.00 -3.84
C ALA A 128 -2.09 15.77 -5.02
N ALA A 129 -1.51 16.82 -5.58
CA ALA A 129 -0.54 16.73 -6.66
C ALA A 129 0.72 15.92 -6.28
N ARG A 130 1.28 16.17 -5.08
CA ARG A 130 2.43 15.39 -4.57
C ARG A 130 2.12 13.92 -4.43
N PHE A 131 0.94 13.60 -3.91
CA PHE A 131 0.48 12.22 -3.80
C PHE A 131 0.42 11.53 -5.16
N LEU A 132 -0.19 12.18 -6.17
CA LEU A 132 -0.24 11.64 -7.53
C LEU A 132 1.16 11.43 -8.12
N CYS A 133 2.08 12.39 -7.92
CA CYS A 133 3.47 12.23 -8.36
C CYS A 133 4.22 11.10 -7.64
N ALA A 134 3.90 10.82 -6.38
CA ALA A 134 4.50 9.71 -5.63
C ALA A 134 4.04 8.36 -6.21
N ILE A 135 2.73 8.23 -6.51
CA ILE A 135 2.19 7.06 -7.19
C ILE A 135 2.82 6.87 -8.58
N ASP A 136 2.96 7.94 -9.36
CA ASP A 136 3.57 7.87 -10.70
C ASP A 136 5.06 7.52 -10.69
N ALA A 137 5.76 7.87 -9.62
CA ALA A 137 7.18 7.59 -9.46
C ALA A 137 7.44 6.14 -9.03
N HIS A 138 6.44 5.43 -8.52
CA HIS A 138 6.57 4.04 -8.13
C HIS A 138 6.84 3.17 -9.37
N PRO A 139 7.92 2.36 -9.41
CA PRO A 139 8.20 1.49 -10.54
C PRO A 139 7.18 0.35 -10.56
N TYR A 140 6.31 0.33 -11.58
CA TYR A 140 5.38 -0.76 -11.79
C TYR A 140 6.02 -1.85 -12.65
N ASP A 141 5.80 -3.10 -12.28
CA ASP A 141 6.09 -4.21 -13.18
C ASP A 141 5.09 -4.15 -14.35
N GLU A 142 5.55 -4.42 -15.57
CA GLU A 142 4.70 -4.46 -16.76
C GLU A 142 3.63 -5.57 -16.66
N SER A 143 3.81 -6.54 -15.77
CA SER A 143 2.78 -7.52 -15.42
C SER A 143 1.54 -6.89 -14.74
N ASP A 144 1.67 -5.68 -14.17
CA ASP A 144 0.62 -4.86 -13.57
C ASP A 144 0.04 -3.80 -14.53
N ALA A 145 0.35 -3.90 -15.84
CA ALA A 145 -0.07 -2.94 -16.87
C ALA A 145 -1.60 -2.81 -17.09
N GLN A 146 -2.41 -3.54 -16.32
CA GLN A 146 -3.88 -3.35 -16.22
C GLN A 146 -4.31 -2.49 -15.04
N SER A 147 -3.39 -1.88 -14.30
CA SER A 147 -3.77 -1.04 -13.17
C SER A 147 -4.68 0.11 -13.64
N THR A 148 -5.89 0.21 -13.06
CA THR A 148 -6.92 1.18 -13.48
C THR A 148 -6.61 2.60 -13.00
N TRP A 149 -5.61 2.76 -12.13
CA TRP A 149 -5.40 3.99 -11.40
C TRP A 149 -4.90 5.14 -12.28
N GLN A 150 -4.20 4.90 -13.40
CA GLN A 150 -3.81 5.98 -14.31
C GLN A 150 -5.04 6.61 -14.97
N LEU A 151 -6.01 5.79 -15.38
CA LEU A 151 -7.28 6.29 -15.93
C LEU A 151 -8.08 7.04 -14.86
N ASP A 152 -8.10 6.54 -13.62
CA ASP A 152 -8.75 7.20 -12.49
C ASP A 152 -8.05 8.52 -12.14
N ARG A 153 -6.70 8.56 -12.18
CA ARG A 153 -5.88 9.77 -12.04
C ARG A 153 -6.25 10.80 -13.10
N ASP A 154 -6.25 10.41 -14.37
CA ASP A 154 -6.54 11.33 -15.48
C ASP A 154 -7.98 11.86 -15.37
N THR A 155 -8.93 11.00 -14.99
CA THR A 155 -10.31 11.38 -14.69
C THR A 155 -10.40 12.34 -13.51
N PHE A 156 -9.62 12.12 -12.46
CA PHE A 156 -9.55 12.98 -11.29
C PHE A 156 -8.97 14.36 -11.65
N LEU A 157 -7.86 14.39 -12.38
CA LEU A 157 -7.20 15.62 -12.85
C LEU A 157 -8.14 16.44 -13.75
N ALA A 158 -8.88 15.80 -14.64
CA ALA A 158 -9.88 16.47 -15.49
C ALA A 158 -11.02 17.13 -14.67
N ARG A 159 -11.35 16.58 -13.49
CA ARG A 159 -12.37 17.14 -12.57
C ARG A 159 -11.80 18.15 -11.57
N ARG A 160 -10.48 18.19 -11.40
CA ARG A 160 -9.77 19.03 -10.43
C ARG A 160 -8.67 19.83 -11.12
N PRO A 161 -9.03 20.87 -11.91
CA PRO A 161 -8.06 21.65 -12.67
C PRO A 161 -7.03 22.35 -11.77
N ASP A 162 -7.40 22.68 -10.52
CA ASP A 162 -6.50 23.21 -9.50
C ASP A 162 -5.39 22.21 -9.13
N VAL A 163 -5.72 20.93 -9.03
CA VAL A 163 -4.74 19.87 -8.77
C VAL A 163 -3.93 19.58 -10.02
N HIS A 164 -4.55 19.58 -11.20
CA HIS A 164 -3.86 19.34 -12.47
C HIS A 164 -2.74 20.36 -12.70
N ILE A 165 -2.99 21.64 -12.50
CA ILE A 165 -1.95 22.68 -12.60
C ILE A 165 -0.79 22.41 -11.63
N ALA A 166 -1.09 22.08 -10.37
CA ALA A 166 -0.06 21.77 -9.38
C ALA A 166 0.73 20.49 -9.72
N TYR A 167 0.07 19.49 -10.29
CA TYR A 167 0.66 18.23 -10.73
C TYR A 167 1.62 18.44 -11.91
N GLU A 168 1.18 19.15 -12.97
CA GLU A 168 2.02 19.50 -14.12
C GLU A 168 3.28 20.27 -13.69
N ALA A 169 3.14 21.20 -12.74
CA ALA A 169 4.26 21.96 -12.20
C ALA A 169 5.32 21.08 -11.51
N LEU A 170 4.93 19.94 -10.93
CA LEU A 170 5.83 19.00 -10.26
C LEU A 170 6.52 18.03 -11.23
N ILE A 171 5.89 17.68 -12.36
CA ILE A 171 6.46 16.76 -13.36
C ILE A 171 7.23 17.47 -14.47
N ALA A 172 6.91 18.73 -14.79
CA ALA A 172 7.58 19.52 -15.81
C ALA A 172 9.12 19.60 -15.67
N PRO A 173 9.71 19.72 -14.45
CA PRO A 173 11.17 19.72 -14.29
C PRO A 173 11.85 18.42 -14.73
N LYS A 174 11.14 17.28 -14.70
CA LYS A 174 11.68 15.97 -15.09
C LYS A 174 11.80 15.82 -16.62
N GLN A 175 11.08 16.59 -17.42
CA GLN A 175 11.14 16.51 -18.89
C GLN A 175 12.26 17.37 -19.51
N VAL A 176 12.73 18.42 -18.83
CA VAL A 176 13.74 19.36 -19.37
C VAL A 176 15.18 18.85 -19.18
N MET A 177 15.39 17.81 -18.36
CA MET A 177 16.69 17.16 -18.16
C MET A 177 16.90 15.85 -18.93
N ALA A 178 16.11 15.60 -19.98
CA ALA A 178 16.53 14.67 -21.03
C ALA A 178 17.73 15.30 -21.78
N TRP A 179 18.93 15.08 -21.25
CA TRP A 179 20.19 15.55 -21.82
C TRP A 179 20.28 15.11 -23.30
N PRO A 180 20.71 15.98 -24.23
CA PRO A 180 20.87 15.59 -25.62
C PRO A 180 21.83 14.41 -25.68
N GLN A 181 21.38 13.31 -26.29
CA GLN A 181 22.27 12.25 -26.73
C GLN A 181 23.19 12.87 -27.79
N ASN A 182 24.35 13.35 -27.35
CA ASN A 182 25.45 13.71 -28.22
C ASN A 182 25.90 12.44 -28.92
N HIS A 183 25.26 12.14 -30.05
CA HIS A 183 25.86 11.35 -31.10
C HIS A 183 27.02 12.17 -31.66
N SER A 184 28.23 11.81 -31.25
CA SER A 184 29.41 12.12 -32.06
C SER A 184 29.61 10.98 -33.06
N PRO A 185 30.01 11.31 -34.31
CA PRO A 185 30.08 10.39 -35.45
C PRO A 185 31.14 9.30 -35.31
#